data_AF-A0A7V8VT86-F1
#
_entry.id   AF-A0A7V8VT86-F1
#
_cell.length_a   1.000
_cell.length_b   1.000
_cell.length_c   1.000
_cell.angle_alpha   90.00
_cell.angle_beta   90.00
_cell.angle_gamma   90.00
#
_symmetry.space_group_name_H-M   'P 1'
#
loop_
_entity.id
_entity.type
_entity.pdbx_description
1 polymer ?
#
loop_
_entity_poly.entity_id
_entity_poly.type
_entity_poly.pdbx_seq_one_letter_code
_entity_poly.pdbx_strand_id
1 'polypeptide(L)' 'TLEEILAGMTMVAEGVRTTRSARDLARRMGIEMPIVEEVHALLFEGRPAREAVGSLMLREPKPEHWE' A
#
# COMPACT_ATOMS: atom_id res chain seq x y z
N THR A 1 -1.64 7.24 15.98
CA THR A 1 -2.09 6.14 15.10
C THR A 1 -2.67 6.73 13.82
N LEU A 2 -3.09 5.91 12.86
CA LEU A 2 -3.76 6.40 11.65
C LEU A 2 -5.04 7.18 12.02
N GLU A 3 -5.80 6.69 12.99
CA GLU A 3 -7.05 7.30 13.46
C GLU A 3 -6.81 8.69 14.04
N GLU A 4 -5.77 8.86 14.86
CA GLU A 4 -5.41 10.16 15.45
C GLU A 4 -5.02 11.18 14.38
N ILE A 5 -4.28 10.74 13.35
CA ILE A 5 -3.89 11.60 12.23
C ILE A 5 -5.14 12.05 11.47
N LEU A 6 -6.02 11.12 11.11
CA LEU A 6 -7.24 11.42 10.36
C LEU A 6 -8.19 12.33 11.14
N ALA A 7 -8.29 12.18 12.47
CA ALA A 7 -9.11 13.03 13.33
C ALA A 7 -8.62 14.49 13.37
N GLY A 8 -7.31 14.72 13.18
CA GLY A 8 -6.71 16.05 13.19
C GLY A 8 -6.71 16.77 11.83
N MET A 9 -7.16 16.13 10.75
CA MET A 9 -7.09 16.70 9.41
C MET A 9 -8.36 17.46 9.03
N THR A 10 -8.18 18.66 8.48
CA THR A 10 -9.27 19.44 7.86
C THR A 10 -9.60 18.96 6.45
N MET A 11 -8.65 18.29 5.80
CA MET A 11 -8.76 17.76 4.42
C MET A 11 -8.77 16.24 4.42
N VAL A 12 -9.37 15.66 3.39
CA VAL A 12 -9.47 14.20 3.26
C VAL A 12 -8.15 13.60 2.79
N ALA A 13 -7.64 12.60 3.50
CA ALA A 13 -6.54 11.74 3.01
C ALA A 13 -7.08 10.69 2.04
N GLU A 14 -7.30 11.07 0.77
CA GLU A 14 -7.88 10.18 -0.26
C GLU A 14 -7.11 8.86 -0.41
N GLY A 15 -5.78 8.93 -0.35
CA GLY A 15 -4.89 7.77 -0.46
C GLY A 15 -5.24 6.64 0.51
N VAL A 16 -5.69 6.94 1.73
CA VAL A 16 -6.09 5.91 2.70
C VAL A 16 -7.22 5.06 2.14
N ARG A 17 -8.27 5.68 1.60
CA ARG A 17 -9.41 4.95 1.03
C ARG A 17 -9.06 4.32 -0.31
N THR A 18 -8.33 5.05 -1.16
CA THR A 18 -7.93 4.59 -2.50
C THR A 18 -7.05 3.35 -2.43
N THR A 19 -6.15 3.24 -1.46
CA THR A 19 -5.31 2.04 -1.28
C THR A 19 -6.14 0.77 -1.12
N ARG A 20 -7.23 0.81 -0.33
CA ARG A 20 -8.12 -0.36 -0.16
C ARG A 20 -8.80 -0.73 -1.47
N SER A 21 -9.40 0.25 -2.14
CA SER A 21 -10.09 0.03 -3.43
C SER A 21 -9.13 -0.49 -4.52
N ALA A 22 -7.92 0.07 -4.60
CA ALA A 22 -6.91 -0.34 -5.56
C ALA A 22 -6.44 -1.78 -5.32
N ARG A 23 -6.20 -2.17 -4.05
CA ARG A 23 -5.84 -3.54 -3.67
C ARG A 23 -6.94 -4.53 -4.06
N ASP A 24 -8.20 -4.22 -3.72
CA ASP A 24 -9.33 -5.09 -4.00
C ASP A 24 -9.53 -5.29 -5.51
N LEU A 25 -9.35 -4.22 -6.30
CA LEU A 25 -9.40 -4.30 -7.76
C LEU A 25 -8.24 -5.14 -8.32
N ALA A 26 -7.01 -4.88 -7.87
CA ALA A 26 -5.82 -5.62 -8.30
C ALA A 26 -5.98 -7.12 -8.07
N ARG A 27 -6.48 -7.52 -6.90
CA ARG A 27 -6.76 -8.92 -6.56
C ARG A 27 -7.82 -9.55 -7.46
N ARG A 28 -8.92 -8.84 -7.73
CA ARG A 28 -9.97 -9.32 -8.65
C ARG A 28 -9.45 -9.51 -10.07
N MET A 29 -8.51 -8.67 -10.49
CA MET A 29 -7.92 -8.71 -11.83
C MET A 29 -6.69 -9.62 -11.93
N GLY A 30 -6.20 -10.18 -10.81
CA GLY A 30 -4.96 -10.95 -10.78
C GLY A 30 -3.71 -10.13 -11.11
N ILE A 31 -3.73 -8.82 -10.85
CA ILE A 31 -2.61 -7.91 -11.11
C ILE A 31 -1.77 -7.78 -9.84
N GLU A 32 -0.45 -7.99 -9.96
CA GLU A 32 0.49 -7.75 -8.86
C GLU A 32 0.69 -6.23 -8.65
N MET A 33 0.31 -5.72 -7.48
CA MET A 33 0.54 -4.32 -7.08
C MET A 33 1.28 -4.25 -5.73
N PRO A 34 2.60 -4.48 -5.71
CA PRO A 34 3.37 -4.72 -4.49
C PRO A 34 3.41 -3.50 -3.57
N ILE A 35 3.51 -2.29 -4.14
CA ILE A 35 3.46 -1.05 -3.36
C ILE A 35 2.08 -0.89 -2.69
N VAL A 36 1.00 -1.19 -3.41
CA VAL A 36 -0.36 -1.06 -2.88
C VAL A 36 -0.62 -2.08 -1.77
N GLU A 37 -0.14 -3.32 -1.91
CA GLU A 37 -0.22 -4.34 -0.88
C GLU A 37 0.53 -3.92 0.41
N GLU A 38 1.74 -3.38 0.27
CA GLU A 38 2.54 -2.92 1.40
C GLU A 38 1.96 -1.69 2.10
N VAL A 39 1.44 -0.73 1.34
CA VAL A 39 0.73 0.44 1.91
C VAL A 39 -0.58 0.00 2.59
N HIS A 40 -1.31 -0.97 2.02
CA HIS A 40 -2.50 -1.51 2.67
C HIS A 40 -2.17 -2.17 4.01
N ALA A 41 -1.13 -3.01 4.04
CA ALA A 41 -0.70 -3.68 5.27
C ALA A 41 -0.27 -2.69 6.35
N LEU A 42 0.41 -1.60 5.96
CA LEU A 42 0.80 -0.52 6.86
C LEU A 42 -0.41 0.22 7.43
N LEU A 43 -1.36 0.59 6.57
CA LEU A 43 -2.52 1.39 6.97
C LEU A 43 -3.58 0.60 7.74
N PHE A 44 -3.75 -0.70 7.46
CA PHE A 44 -4.90 -1.47 7.92
C PHE A 44 -4.56 -2.77 8.66
N GLU A 45 -3.32 -3.25 8.58
CA GLU A 45 -2.90 -4.53 9.17
C GLU A 45 -1.79 -4.35 10.21
N GLY A 46 -1.45 -3.10 10.56
CA GLY A 46 -0.48 -2.76 11.60
C GLY A 46 0.97 -3.03 11.22
N ARG A 47 1.27 -3.24 9.93
CA ARG A 47 2.63 -3.52 9.48
C ARG A 47 3.55 -2.31 9.74
N PRO A 48 4.71 -2.49 10.40
CA PRO A 48 5.66 -1.40 10.58
C PRO A 48 6.21 -0.89 9.24
N ALA A 49 6.30 0.44 9.08
CA ALA A 49 6.78 1.06 7.85
C ALA A 49 8.17 0.58 7.42
N ARG A 50 9.07 0.35 8.39
CA ARG A 50 10.42 -0.18 8.14
C ARG A 50 10.39 -1.58 7.52
N GLU A 51 9.48 -2.43 7.95
CA GLU A 51 9.33 -3.79 7.42
C GLU A 51 8.68 -3.79 6.03
N ALA A 52 7.73 -2.88 5.80
CA ALA A 52 7.10 -2.70 4.48
C ALA A 52 8.13 -2.26 3.43
N VAL A 53 8.96 -1.26 3.77
CA VAL A 53 10.07 -0.83 2.89
C VAL A 53 11.08 -1.96 2.69
N GLY A 54 11.47 -2.66 3.77
CA GLY A 54 12.39 -3.80 3.67
C GLY A 54 11.88 -4.87 2.71
N SER A 55 10.60 -5.22 2.79
CA SER A 55 9.94 -6.15 1.87
C SER A 55 10.00 -5.70 0.43
N LEU A 56 9.69 -4.43 0.14
CA LEU A 56 9.76 -3.89 -1.22
C LEU A 56 11.17 -3.95 -1.80
N MET A 57 12.18 -3.64 -0.98
CA MET A 57 13.59 -3.60 -1.40
C MET A 57 14.20 -4.99 -1.57
N LEU A 58 13.65 -6.02 -0.91
CA LEU A 58 14.12 -7.41 -0.99
C LEU A 58 13.40 -8.23 -2.07
N ARG A 59 12.44 -7.64 -2.79
CA ARG A 59 11.78 -8.30 -3.91
C ARG A 59 12.78 -8.65 -5.01
N GLU A 60 12.45 -9.70 -5.75
CA GLU A 60 13.20 -10.04 -6.96
C GLU A 60 13.20 -8.86 -7.94
N PRO A 61 14.38 -8.46 -8.44
CA PRO A 61 14.47 -7.44 -9.47
C PRO A 61 13.67 -7.88 -10.69
N LYS A 62 12.84 -6.97 -11.20
CA LYS A 62 12.12 -7.15 -12.47
C LYS A 62 12.74 -6.24 -13.54
N PRO A 63 12.79 -6.67 -14.80
CA PRO A 63 13.22 -5.80 -15.89
C PRO A 63 12.40 -4.51 -15.92
N GLU A 64 13.05 -3.39 -16.25
CA GLU A 64 12.35 -2.12 -16.45
C GLU A 64 11.49 -2.14 -17.72
N HIS A 65 11.95 -2.87 -18.74
CA HIS A 65 11.25 -3.10 -19.99
C HIS A 65 10.64 -4.51 -20.00
N TRP A 66 9.34 -4.57 -20.19
CA TRP A 66 8.59 -5.80 -20.36
C TRP A 66 8.59 -6.12 -21.86
N GLU A 67 9.50 -6.98 -22.30
CA GLU A 67 9.52 -7.57 -23.65
C GLU A 67 8.51 -8.73 -23.78
#